data_AF-A0A0P9TQX4-F1
#
_entry.id   AF-A0A0P9TQX4-F1
#
_cell.length_a   1.000
_cell.length_b   1.000
_cell.length_c   1.000
_cell.angle_alpha   90.00
_cell.angle_beta   90.00
_cell.angle_gamma   90.00
#
_symmetry.space_group_name_H-M   'P 1'
#
loop_
_entity.id
_entity.type
_entity.pdbx_description
1 polymer ?
#
loop_
_entity_poly.entity_id
_entity_poly.type
_entity_poly.pdbx_seq_one_letter_code
_entity_poly.pdbx_strand_id
1 'polypeptide(L)' 'GSRDLMFAHNHFYYGHGLSIGSETNGGVHNVSVVDLAADGADSQDGIGLRIKSGAKSGGNVDSVSYANICMRNVKFPL' A
#
# COMPACT_ATOMS: atom_id res chain seq x y z
N GLY A 1 0.49 17.73 -2.98
CA GLY A 1 0.33 16.32 -2.63
C GLY A 1 0.07 15.48 -3.84
N SER A 2 0.18 14.17 -3.65
CA SER A 2 -0.21 13.20 -4.66
C SER A 2 -1.72 13.02 -4.62
N ARG A 3 -2.36 12.92 -5.78
CA ARG A 3 -3.81 12.70 -5.87
C ARG A 3 -4.20 11.92 -7.11
N ASP A 4 -5.39 11.33 -7.06
CA ASP A 4 -6.06 10.67 -8.18
C ASP A 4 -5.18 9.55 -8.77
N LEU A 5 -4.74 8.66 -7.88
CA LEU A 5 -3.82 7.56 -8.22
C LEU A 5 -4.60 6.25 -8.30
N MET A 6 -4.34 5.47 -9.34
CA MET A 6 -4.90 4.13 -9.50
C MET A 6 -3.79 3.10 -9.72
N PHE A 7 -3.84 2.02 -8.95
CA PHE A 7 -2.99 0.86 -9.09
C PHE A 7 -3.90 -0.35 -9.34
N ALA A 8 -3.93 -0.84 -10.57
CA ALA A 8 -4.88 -1.87 -11.00
C ALA A 8 -4.19 -3.06 -11.65
N HIS A 9 -4.73 -4.27 -11.44
CA HIS A 9 -4.33 -5.49 -12.14
C HIS A 9 -2.84 -5.82 -11.96
N ASN A 10 -2.38 -5.81 -10.72
CA ASN A 10 -0.97 -6.01 -10.39
C ASN A 10 -0.74 -7.38 -9.74
N HIS A 11 0.45 -7.95 -9.98
CA HIS A 11 0.92 -9.11 -9.24
C HIS A 11 2.25 -8.78 -8.58
N PHE A 12 2.24 -8.70 -7.25
CA PHE A 12 3.44 -8.51 -6.45
C PHE A 12 3.92 -9.85 -5.91
N TYR A 13 5.17 -10.19 -6.21
CA TYR A 13 5.83 -11.35 -5.62
C TYR A 13 6.53 -10.89 -4.33
N TYR A 14 7.70 -11.46 -4.04
CA TYR A 14 8.48 -11.10 -2.86
C TYR A 14 8.87 -9.60 -2.83
N GLY A 15 8.60 -8.94 -1.70
CA GLY A 15 8.94 -7.53 -1.45
C GLY A 15 8.18 -6.93 -0.27
N HIS A 16 8.12 -5.59 -0.22
CA HIS A 16 7.44 -4.83 0.83
C HIS A 16 6.03 -4.32 0.44
N GLY A 17 5.42 -4.99 -0.54
CA GLY A 17 4.05 -4.74 -0.96
C GLY A 17 3.80 -3.32 -1.47
N LEU A 18 2.51 -2.93 -1.46
CA LEU A 18 2.10 -1.57 -1.79
C LEU A 18 2.08 -0.72 -0.52
N SER A 19 2.98 0.25 -0.44
CA SER A 19 3.08 1.18 0.69
C SER A 19 2.75 2.61 0.27
N ILE A 20 1.93 3.31 1.06
CA ILE A 20 1.73 4.76 0.99
C ILE A 20 2.57 5.42 2.10
N GLY A 21 3.46 6.34 1.74
CA GLY A 21 4.34 7.07 2.66
C GLY A 21 5.80 6.63 2.61
N SER A 22 6.67 7.12 3.52
CA SER A 22 6.38 7.81 4.78
C SER A 22 6.22 9.33 4.66
N GLU A 23 6.70 9.91 3.57
CA GLU A 23 6.80 11.35 3.38
C GLU A 23 5.47 11.91 2.85
N THR A 24 4.52 12.10 3.75
CA THR A 24 3.14 12.50 3.41
C THR A 24 2.91 14.02 3.51
N ASN A 25 3.96 14.82 3.70
CA ASN A 25 3.89 16.28 3.97
C ASN A 25 3.01 17.06 2.97
N GLY A 26 2.99 16.63 1.70
CA GLY A 26 2.18 17.27 0.66
C GLY A 26 0.72 16.85 0.63
N GLY A 27 0.33 15.84 1.42
CA GLY A 27 -0.96 15.13 1.35
C GLY A 27 -0.97 14.01 0.30
N VAL A 28 -1.77 12.98 0.55
CA VAL A 28 -2.09 11.90 -0.38
C VAL A 28 -3.61 11.71 -0.40
N HIS A 29 -4.23 11.85 -1.56
CA HIS A 29 -5.69 11.88 -1.68
C HIS A 29 -6.17 10.98 -2.81
N ASN A 30 -7.34 10.36 -2.67
CA ASN A 30 -7.99 9.60 -3.74
C ASN A 30 -7.07 8.55 -4.39
N VAL A 31 -6.72 7.54 -3.61
CA VAL A 31 -5.91 6.40 -4.08
C VAL A 31 -6.82 5.19 -4.21
N SER A 32 -6.80 4.55 -5.38
CA SER A 32 -7.52 3.30 -5.62
C SER A 32 -6.55 2.17 -5.96
N VAL A 33 -6.62 1.09 -5.20
CA VAL A 33 -5.91 -0.15 -5.48
C VAL A 33 -6.94 -1.22 -5.74
N VAL A 34 -6.92 -1.81 -6.93
CA VAL A 34 -7.92 -2.80 -7.35
C VAL A 34 -7.27 -3.97 -8.04
N ASP A 35 -7.77 -5.18 -7.76
CA ASP A 35 -7.29 -6.41 -8.41
C ASP A 35 -5.76 -6.58 -8.26
N LEU A 36 -5.32 -6.64 -7.00
CA LEU A 36 -3.92 -6.90 -6.64
C LEU A 36 -3.81 -8.33 -6.11
N ALA A 37 -2.93 -9.11 -6.73
CA ALA A 37 -2.45 -10.37 -6.18
C ALA A 37 -1.08 -10.16 -5.53
N ALA A 38 -0.89 -10.63 -4.29
CA ALA A 38 0.41 -10.61 -3.64
C ALA A 38 0.82 -12.00 -3.09
N ASP A 39 2.09 -12.36 -3.26
CA ASP A 39 2.71 -13.55 -2.65
C ASP A 39 3.92 -13.13 -1.82
N GLY A 40 3.79 -13.25 -0.49
CA GLY A 40 4.85 -12.86 0.44
C GLY A 40 5.97 -13.89 0.59
N ALA A 41 5.88 -15.04 -0.09
CA ALA A 41 6.88 -16.11 -0.08
C ALA A 41 7.30 -16.55 1.33
N ASP A 42 6.38 -16.50 2.31
CA ASP A 42 6.59 -16.83 3.73
C ASP A 42 7.72 -16.02 4.41
N SER A 43 8.04 -14.86 3.85
CA SER A 43 9.06 -13.97 4.41
C SER A 43 8.64 -13.42 5.76
N GLN A 44 9.60 -13.34 6.69
CA GLN A 44 9.38 -12.73 8.01
C GLN A 44 9.15 -11.21 7.95
N ASP A 45 9.53 -10.57 6.85
CA ASP A 45 9.38 -9.12 6.64
C ASP A 45 8.32 -8.77 5.59
N GLY A 46 7.56 -9.78 5.12
CA GLY A 46 6.59 -9.62 4.03
C GLY A 46 5.41 -8.74 4.43
N ILE A 47 5.23 -7.64 3.70
CA ILE A 47 4.14 -6.67 3.89
C ILE A 47 3.27 -6.67 2.62
N GLY A 48 1.96 -6.69 2.79
CA GLY A 48 1.00 -6.68 1.68
C GLY A 48 0.62 -5.26 1.29
N LEU A 49 -0.18 -4.63 2.15
CA LEU A 49 -0.60 -3.24 2.05
C LEU A 49 -0.07 -2.49 3.28
N ARG A 50 0.23 -1.20 3.15
CA ARG A 50 0.65 -0.40 4.32
C ARG A 50 0.44 1.10 4.08
N ILE A 51 -0.03 1.79 5.10
CA ILE A 51 -0.01 3.26 5.17
C ILE A 51 0.89 3.66 6.33
N LYS A 52 1.91 4.47 6.07
CA LYS A 52 2.87 4.93 7.08
C LYS A 52 3.11 6.43 6.97
N SER A 53 3.39 7.07 8.11
CA SER A 53 3.96 8.41 8.15
C SER A 53 5.07 8.50 9.18
N GLY A 54 5.99 9.45 9.02
CA GLY A 54 7.01 9.77 10.02
C GLY A 54 6.54 10.89 10.96
N ALA A 55 7.07 10.97 12.18
CA ALA A 55 6.72 12.04 13.14
C ALA A 55 7.06 13.46 12.63
N LYS A 56 8.02 13.58 11.71
CA LYS A 56 8.39 14.83 11.01
C LYS A 56 7.60 15.05 9.71
N SER A 57 6.81 14.05 9.30
CA SER A 57 6.01 14.04 8.09
C SER A 57 4.53 14.17 8.47
N GLY A 58 4.01 15.39 8.40
CA GLY A 58 2.57 15.65 8.54
C GLY A 58 1.85 15.45 7.21
N GLY A 59 0.67 16.05 7.07
CA GLY A 59 -0.12 16.01 5.83
C GLY A 59 -1.21 14.93 5.87
N ASN A 60 -2.32 15.21 5.20
CA ASN A 60 -3.49 14.33 5.26
C ASN A 60 -3.35 13.17 4.28
N VAL A 61 -3.68 11.96 4.73
CA VAL A 61 -3.87 10.80 3.86
C VAL A 61 -5.35 10.42 3.95
N ASP A 62 -6.11 10.63 2.87
CA ASP A 62 -7.54 10.34 2.85
C ASP A 62 -8.02 9.74 1.53
N SER A 63 -9.22 9.17 1.56
CA SER A 63 -9.87 8.58 0.39
C SER A 63 -9.00 7.49 -0.28
N VAL A 64 -8.42 6.61 0.53
CA VAL A 64 -7.67 5.42 0.07
C VAL A 64 -8.59 4.22 0.07
N SER A 65 -8.68 3.52 -1.06
CA SER A 65 -9.49 2.32 -1.25
C SER A 65 -8.65 1.15 -1.72
N TYR A 66 -8.92 -0.03 -1.14
CA TYR A 66 -8.36 -1.31 -1.55
C TYR A 66 -9.53 -2.25 -1.85
N ALA A 67 -9.62 -2.75 -3.07
CA ALA A 67 -10.72 -3.62 -3.50
C ALA A 67 -10.19 -4.83 -4.28
N ASN A 68 -10.81 -6.00 -4.08
CA ASN A 68 -10.42 -7.25 -4.76
C ASN A 68 -8.93 -7.56 -4.60
N ILE A 69 -8.44 -7.56 -3.36
CA ILE A 69 -7.06 -7.86 -3.03
C ILE A 69 -6.97 -9.33 -2.60
N CYS A 70 -6.08 -10.09 -3.25
CA CYS A 70 -5.77 -11.46 -2.89
C CYS A 70 -4.31 -11.53 -2.41
N MET A 71 -4.08 -12.03 -1.20
CA MET A 71 -2.73 -12.17 -0.65
C MET A 71 -2.53 -13.58 -0.10
N ARG A 72 -1.37 -14.18 -0.39
CA ARG A 72 -0.95 -15.45 0.21
C ARG A 72 0.46 -15.32 0.77
N ASN A 73 0.74 -16.07 1.83
CA ASN A 73 2.08 -16.19 2.42
C ASN A 73 2.71 -14.84 2.82
N VAL A 74 1.88 -13.82 3.11
CA VAL A 74 2.29 -12.49 3.57
C VAL A 74 2.19 -12.45 5.09
N LYS A 75 3.29 -12.10 5.77
CA LYS A 75 3.34 -12.02 7.24
C LYS A 75 2.49 -10.90 7.81
N PHE A 76 2.52 -9.73 7.18
CA PHE A 76 1.76 -8.54 7.56
C PHE A 76 0.87 -8.10 6.38
N PRO A 77 -0.35 -8.66 6.23
CA PRO A 77 -1.21 -8.36 5.09
C PRO A 77 -1.62 -6.88 4.97
N LEU A 78 -1.84 -6.18 6.09
CA LEU A 78 -2.17 -4.75 6.16
C LEU A 78 -1.47 -4.08 7.34
#